data_AF-A0A2N9EW17-F1
#
_entry.id   AF-A0A2N9EW17-F1
#
_cell.length_a   1.000
_cell.length_b   1.000
_cell.length_c   1.000
_cell.angle_alpha   90.00
_cell.angle_beta   90.00
_cell.angle_gamma   90.00
#
_symmetry.space_group_name_H-M   'P 1'
#
loop_
_entity.id
_entity.type
_entity.pdbx_description
1 polymer ?
#
loop_
_entity_poly.entity_id
_entity_poly.type
_entity_poly.pdbx_seq_one_letter_code
_entity_poly.pdbx_strand_id
1 'polypeptide(L)'
;MVNIFAIYKLVLRVLMKLAGVRPQTVEIEPGTVMNFWVPNQTSNKNTVVFIHGFAADGIITWQFQVLALARKYKVYVPDLLFFGGSITDRPERTPEFQAECVAKGLRKLGVGEVHLGGF
;
A
#
# COMPACT_ATOMS: atom_id res chain seq x y z
N MET A 1 8.69 -14.48 25.30
CA MET A 1 9.51 -13.51 24.54
C MET A 1 8.56 -12.54 23.84
N VAL A 2 8.69 -11.23 24.05
CA VAL A 2 7.78 -10.24 23.46
C VAL A 2 8.16 -9.99 22.00
N ASN A 3 7.19 -10.10 21.08
CA ASN A 3 7.42 -9.81 19.67
C ASN A 3 7.31 -8.30 19.43
N ILE A 4 8.44 -7.59 19.55
CA ILE A 4 8.53 -6.13 19.40
C ILE A 4 8.05 -5.68 18.01
N PHE A 5 8.34 -6.45 16.96
CA PHE A 5 7.87 -6.15 15.60
C PHE A 5 6.34 -6.18 15.49
N ALA A 6 5.68 -7.15 16.12
CA ALA A 6 4.23 -7.24 16.13
C ALA A 6 3.60 -6.05 16.87
N ILE A 7 4.18 -5.65 18.01
CA ILE A 7 3.75 -4.46 18.76
C ILE A 7 3.92 -3.21 17.90
N TYR A 8 5.06 -3.05 17.24
CA TYR A 8 5.32 -1.91 16.39
C TYR A 8 4.32 -1.82 15.22
N LYS A 9 4.05 -2.93 14.53
CA LYS A 9 3.02 -2.99 13.48
C LYS A 9 1.63 -2.62 13.99
N LEU A 10 1.27 -3.03 15.22
CA LEU A 10 -0.01 -2.65 15.83
C LEU A 10 -0.09 -1.14 16.06
N VAL A 11 0.98 -0.55 16.63
CA VAL A 11 1.07 0.90 16.84
C VAL A 11 0.98 1.65 15.51
N LEU A 12 1.74 1.23 14.49
CA LEU A 12 1.68 1.84 13.16
C LEU A 12 0.27 1.76 12.57
N ARG A 13 -0.41 0.62 12.69
CA ARG A 13 -1.77 0.47 12.17
C ARG A 13 -2.74 1.49 12.77
N VAL A 14 -2.64 1.75 14.08
CA VAL A 14 -3.46 2.77 14.75
C VAL A 14 -3.09 4.17 14.27
N LEU A 15 -1.80 4.50 14.24
CA LEU A 15 -1.31 5.80 13.79
C LEU A 15 -1.71 6.11 12.34
N MET A 16 -1.58 5.14 11.43
CA MET A 16 -1.96 5.31 10.02
C MET A 16 -3.46 5.58 9.85
N LYS A 17 -4.31 4.88 10.63
CA LYS A 17 -5.76 5.15 10.66
C LYS A 17 -6.07 6.57 11.12
N LEU A 18 -5.40 7.05 12.15
CA LEU A 18 -5.53 8.44 12.64
C LEU A 18 -4.99 9.45 11.63
N ALA A 19 -3.95 9.10 10.86
CA ALA A 19 -3.39 9.92 9.79
C ALA A 19 -4.31 10.05 8.57
N GLY A 20 -5.39 9.26 8.50
CA GLY A 20 -6.38 9.34 7.43
C GLY A 20 -6.22 8.29 6.34
N VAL A 21 -5.47 7.21 6.58
CA VAL A 21 -5.39 6.06 5.66
C VAL A 21 -5.83 4.76 6.35
N ARG A 22 -6.38 3.82 5.60
CA ARG A 22 -6.85 2.53 6.11
C ARG A 22 -6.36 1.38 5.22
N PRO A 23 -6.15 0.19 5.77
CA PRO A 23 -5.85 -0.97 4.94
C PRO A 23 -7.11 -1.39 4.16
N GLN A 24 -6.91 -1.85 2.94
CA GLN A 24 -7.93 -2.41 2.07
C GLN A 24 -7.31 -3.51 1.21
N THR A 25 -7.95 -4.67 1.25
CA THR A 25 -7.61 -5.81 0.40
C THR A 25 -8.35 -5.69 -0.93
N VAL A 26 -7.64 -5.89 -2.03
CA VAL A 26 -8.17 -5.79 -3.39
C VAL A 26 -7.82 -7.07 -4.14
N GLU A 27 -8.85 -7.79 -4.59
CA GLU A 27 -8.66 -8.91 -5.51
C GLU A 27 -8.34 -8.35 -6.91
N ILE A 28 -7.14 -8.62 -7.40
CA ILE A 28 -6.66 -8.18 -8.70
C ILE A 28 -7.32 -9.02 -9.79
N GLU A 29 -7.24 -10.33 -9.61
CA GLU A 29 -7.81 -11.40 -10.43
C GLU A 29 -7.87 -12.67 -9.57
N PRO A 30 -8.61 -13.72 -9.96
CA PRO A 30 -8.67 -14.96 -9.20
C PRO A 30 -7.27 -15.47 -8.85
N GLY A 31 -7.05 -15.77 -7.57
CA GLY A 31 -5.75 -16.24 -7.07
C GLY A 31 -4.72 -15.14 -6.78
N THR A 32 -4.97 -13.87 -7.15
CA THR A 32 -4.07 -12.74 -6.89
C THR A 32 -4.75 -11.63 -6.10
N VAL A 33 -4.25 -11.38 -4.89
CA VAL A 33 -4.80 -10.41 -3.95
C VAL A 33 -3.70 -9.46 -3.50
N MET A 34 -3.99 -8.16 -3.50
CA MET A 34 -3.08 -7.13 -3.01
C MET A 34 -3.69 -6.35 -1.87
N ASN A 35 -2.87 -6.05 -0.87
CA ASN A 35 -3.21 -5.09 0.18
C ASN A 35 -2.71 -3.70 -0.18
N PHE A 36 -3.57 -2.73 0.05
CA PHE A 36 -3.27 -1.31 -0.09
C PHE A 36 -3.58 -0.61 1.22
N TRP A 37 -2.77 0.37 1.57
CA TRP A 37 -3.25 1.48 2.39
C TRP A 37 -3.86 2.52 1.47
N VAL A 38 -5.10 2.91 1.75
CA VAL A 38 -5.91 3.81 0.92
C VAL A 38 -6.39 5.00 1.77
N PRO A 39 -6.65 6.18 1.18
CA PRO A 39 -7.19 7.32 1.94
C PRO A 39 -8.60 7.01 2.47
N ASN A 40 -8.92 7.53 3.66
CA ASN A 40 -10.24 7.35 4.29
C ASN A 40 -11.36 8.10 3.54
N GLN A 41 -11.02 9.19 2.85
CA GLN A 41 -11.97 10.04 2.16
C GLN A 41 -11.50 10.34 0.73
N THR A 42 -12.44 10.28 -0.19
CA THR A 42 -12.26 10.80 -1.54
C THR A 42 -12.38 12.31 -1.50
N SER A 43 -11.30 13.02 -1.85
CA SER A 43 -11.26 14.48 -1.95
C SER A 43 -10.61 14.88 -3.28
N ASN A 44 -10.78 16.13 -3.69
CA ASN A 44 -10.19 16.70 -4.91
C ASN A 44 -8.67 16.97 -4.81
N LYS A 45 -7.96 16.21 -3.95
CA LYS A 45 -6.50 16.32 -3.78
C LYS A 45 -5.79 15.52 -4.87
N ASN A 46 -4.54 15.87 -5.16
CA ASN A 46 -3.70 15.04 -6.02
C ASN A 46 -3.41 13.68 -5.37
N THR A 47 -3.18 12.67 -6.19
CA THR A 47 -2.88 11.31 -5.74
C THR A 47 -1.38 11.10 -5.68
N VAL A 48 -0.89 10.50 -4.59
CA VAL A 48 0.50 10.05 -4.46
C VAL A 48 0.47 8.56 -4.13
N VAL A 49 1.28 7.79 -4.85
CA VAL A 49 1.47 6.35 -4.61
C VAL A 49 2.91 6.13 -4.16
N PHE A 50 3.10 5.41 -3.05
CA PHE A 50 4.41 5.01 -2.56
C PHE A 50 4.64 3.51 -2.72
N ILE A 51 5.62 3.12 -3.52
CA ILE A 51 6.02 1.73 -3.73
C ILE A 51 7.21 1.42 -2.83
N HIS A 52 7.13 0.38 -2.01
CA HIS A 52 8.26 -0.04 -1.17
C HIS A 52 9.20 -0.99 -1.92
N GLY A 53 10.43 -1.11 -1.44
CA GLY A 53 11.42 -2.07 -1.93
C GLY A 53 11.46 -3.36 -1.11
N PHE A 54 12.58 -4.09 -1.17
CA PHE A 54 12.79 -5.33 -0.42
C PHE A 54 12.95 -5.10 1.10
N ALA A 55 12.72 -6.14 1.90
CA ALA A 55 12.88 -6.25 3.36
C ALA A 55 11.75 -5.69 4.27
N ALA A 56 10.92 -4.75 3.81
CA ALA A 56 9.81 -4.21 4.60
C ALA A 56 8.51 -4.15 3.79
N ASP A 57 7.36 -4.12 4.48
CA ASP A 57 6.07 -3.83 3.85
C ASP A 57 5.86 -2.32 3.68
N GLY A 58 4.80 -1.94 2.95
CA GLY A 58 4.56 -0.58 2.52
C GLY A 58 4.57 0.44 3.65
N ILE A 59 3.90 0.14 4.76
CA ILE A 59 3.81 1.10 5.88
C ILE A 59 5.07 1.14 6.71
N ILE A 60 5.77 0.03 6.92
CA ILE A 60 7.07 0.08 7.61
C ILE A 60 8.01 1.02 6.85
N THR A 61 8.04 0.94 5.52
CA THR A 61 8.89 1.80 4.68
C THR A 61 8.43 3.26 4.66
N TRP A 62 7.12 3.52 4.50
CA TRP A 62 6.62 4.86 4.14
C TRP A 62 5.85 5.59 5.25
N GLN A 63 5.82 5.07 6.48
CA GLN A 63 5.08 5.67 7.61
C GLN A 63 5.29 7.20 7.77
N PHE A 64 6.51 7.71 7.62
CA PHE A 64 6.81 9.13 7.85
C PHE A 64 6.25 10.00 6.72
N GLN A 65 6.33 9.53 5.49
CA GLN A 65 5.77 10.18 4.31
C GLN A 65 4.25 10.15 4.36
N VAL A 66 3.64 9.03 4.79
CA VAL A 66 2.19 8.97 5.02
C VAL A 66 1.77 10.00 6.07
N LEU A 67 2.43 10.04 7.23
CA LEU A 67 2.13 11.01 8.29
C LEU A 67 2.28 12.46 7.82
N ALA A 68 3.29 12.76 6.99
CA ALA A 68 3.51 14.09 6.46
C ALA A 68 2.51 14.51 5.36
N LEU A 69 2.02 13.55 4.56
CA LEU A 69 1.33 13.85 3.30
C LEU A 69 -0.15 13.50 3.28
N ALA A 70 -0.65 12.61 4.15
CA ALA A 70 -2.05 12.15 4.11
C ALA A 70 -3.09 13.28 4.29
N ARG A 71 -2.71 14.39 4.95
CA ARG A 71 -3.57 15.60 5.03
C ARG A 71 -3.63 16.40 3.72
N LYS A 72 -2.62 16.30 2.85
CA LYS A 72 -2.45 17.13 1.63
C LYS A 72 -2.74 16.36 0.34
N TYR A 73 -2.57 15.04 0.35
CA TYR A 73 -2.70 14.17 -0.82
C TYR A 73 -3.61 12.98 -0.53
N LYS A 74 -4.17 12.38 -1.58
CA LYS A 74 -4.68 11.00 -1.51
C LYS A 74 -3.49 10.05 -1.55
N VAL A 75 -3.05 9.61 -0.37
CA VAL A 75 -1.88 8.73 -0.25
C VAL A 75 -2.30 7.27 -0.36
N TYR A 76 -1.71 6.56 -1.31
CA TYR A 76 -1.85 5.12 -1.49
C TYR A 76 -0.50 4.44 -1.26
N VAL A 77 -0.51 3.31 -0.55
CA VAL A 77 0.69 2.49 -0.33
C VAL A 77 0.34 1.03 -0.57
N PRO A 78 0.58 0.48 -1.77
CA PRO A 78 0.49 -0.97 -2.00
C PRO A 78 1.57 -1.72 -1.22
N ASP A 79 1.22 -2.88 -0.70
CA ASP A 79 2.18 -3.93 -0.40
C ASP A 79 2.43 -4.74 -1.67
N LEU A 80 3.68 -4.81 -2.15
CA LEU A 80 4.06 -5.66 -3.27
C LEU A 80 3.72 -7.11 -2.98
N LEU A 81 3.53 -7.92 -4.03
CA LEU A 81 3.26 -9.35 -3.88
C LEU A 81 4.32 -10.00 -3.00
N PHE A 82 3.88 -10.86 -2.09
CA PHE A 82 4.66 -11.56 -1.08
C PHE A 82 5.14 -10.69 0.10
N PHE A 83 4.70 -9.43 0.18
CA PHE A 83 4.89 -8.56 1.34
C PHE A 83 3.55 -8.21 2.00
N GLY A 84 3.62 -7.83 3.28
CA GLY A 84 2.44 -7.48 4.07
C GLY A 84 1.45 -8.64 4.12
N GLY A 85 0.36 -8.53 3.36
CA GLY A 85 -0.54 -9.65 3.11
C GLY A 85 -0.96 -9.79 1.64
N SER A 86 -0.18 -9.25 0.71
CA SER A 86 -0.37 -9.44 -0.73
C SER A 86 0.16 -10.79 -1.16
N ILE A 87 -0.61 -11.55 -1.96
CA ILE A 87 -0.28 -12.91 -2.37
C ILE A 87 -0.79 -13.20 -3.78
N THR A 88 -0.13 -14.16 -4.43
CA THR A 88 -0.57 -14.72 -5.70
C THR A 88 -0.25 -16.21 -5.79
N ASP A 89 -1.08 -16.99 -6.46
CA ASP A 89 -0.80 -18.38 -6.87
C ASP A 89 -0.12 -18.47 -8.26
N ARG A 90 -0.03 -17.35 -8.97
CA ARG A 90 0.60 -17.23 -10.28
C ARG A 90 2.11 -17.52 -10.19
N PRO A 91 2.75 -18.11 -11.22
CA PRO A 91 4.19 -18.42 -11.21
C PRO A 91 5.10 -17.23 -11.54
N GLU A 92 4.59 -16.12 -12.06
CA GLU A 92 5.36 -14.97 -12.53
C GLU A 92 6.09 -14.23 -11.38
N ARG A 93 7.40 -14.03 -11.49
CA ARG A 93 8.24 -13.37 -10.46
C ARG A 93 9.01 -12.16 -11.01
N THR A 94 8.42 -11.47 -11.98
CA THR A 94 9.08 -10.35 -12.65
C THR A 94 8.60 -8.99 -12.10
N PRO A 95 9.42 -7.93 -12.18
CA PRO A 95 9.00 -6.57 -11.86
C PRO A 95 7.79 -6.10 -12.68
N GLU A 96 7.68 -6.53 -13.93
CA GLU A 96 6.57 -6.18 -14.82
C GLU A 96 5.25 -6.74 -14.29
N PHE A 97 5.23 -7.99 -13.82
CA PHE A 97 4.05 -8.59 -13.23
C PHE A 97 3.64 -7.91 -11.91
N GLN A 98 4.61 -7.56 -11.06
CA GLN A 98 4.37 -6.75 -9.85
C GLN A 98 3.75 -5.40 -10.21
N ALA A 99 4.32 -4.69 -11.19
CA ALA A 99 3.84 -3.39 -11.65
C ALA A 99 2.43 -3.48 -12.26
N GLU A 100 2.15 -4.53 -13.03
CA GLU A 100 0.82 -4.79 -13.58
C GLU A 100 -0.22 -5.00 -12.48
N CYS A 101 0.11 -5.80 -11.45
CA CYS A 101 -0.78 -6.04 -10.32
C CYS A 101 -1.07 -4.74 -9.55
N VAL A 102 -0.05 -3.93 -9.27
CA VAL A 102 -0.21 -2.61 -8.65
C VAL A 102 -1.13 -1.73 -9.50
N ALA A 103 -0.87 -1.64 -10.80
CA ALA A 103 -1.64 -0.79 -11.70
C ALA A 103 -3.10 -1.25 -11.81
N LYS A 104 -3.36 -2.56 -11.90
CA LYS A 104 -4.72 -3.13 -11.86
C LYS A 104 -5.41 -2.81 -10.54
N GLY A 105 -4.72 -2.96 -9.41
CA GLY A 105 -5.27 -2.65 -8.08
C GLY A 105 -5.65 -1.18 -7.93
N LEU A 106 -4.77 -0.27 -8.36
CA LEU A 106 -5.05 1.17 -8.38
C LEU A 106 -6.27 1.51 -9.26
N ARG A 107 -6.38 0.91 -10.46
CA ARG A 107 -7.56 1.10 -11.33
C ARG A 107 -8.85 0.60 -10.66
N LYS A 108 -8.82 -0.55 -9.98
CA LYS A 108 -9.97 -1.06 -9.21
C LYS A 108 -10.35 -0.17 -8.04
N LEU A 109 -9.40 0.59 -7.49
CA LEU A 109 -9.63 1.61 -6.47
C LEU A 109 -10.10 2.95 -7.06
N GLY A 110 -10.33 3.05 -8.37
CA GLY A 110 -10.77 4.27 -9.05
C GLY A 110 -9.67 5.33 -9.18
N VAL A 111 -8.40 4.92 -9.12
CA VAL A 111 -7.26 5.83 -9.25
C VAL A 111 -6.87 5.96 -10.72
N GLY A 112 -6.85 7.21 -11.21
CA GLY A 112 -6.35 7.59 -12.52
C GLY A 112 -4.90 8.08 -12.45
N GLU A 113 -4.69 9.39 -12.62
CA GLU A 113 -3.36 10.01 -12.56
C GLU A 113 -2.77 10.02 -11.14
N VAL A 114 -1.46 9.76 -11.07
CA VAL A 114 -0.71 9.66 -9.81
C VAL A 114 0.66 10.32 -9.94
N HIS A 115 1.14 10.87 -8.83
CA HIS A 115 2.58 11.05 -8.60
C HIS A 115 3.12 9.79 -7.93
N LEU A 116 4.22 9.24 -8.45
CA LEU A 116 4.80 8.00 -7.97
C LEU A 116 6.11 8.28 -7.23
N GLY A 117 6.28 7.68 -6.04
CA GLY A 117 7.56 7.59 -5.35
C GLY A 117 7.87 6.14 -5.03
N GLY A 118 9.12 5.70 -5.22
CA GLY A 118 9.53 4.33 -4.96
C GLY A 118 11.05 4.20 -4.85
N PHE A 119 11.50 3.04 -4.38
CA PHE A 119 12.89 2.59 -4.40
C PHE A 119 13.03 1.40 -5.35
#